data_AF-K3WEM0-F1
#
_entry.id   AF-K3WEM0-F1
#
_cell.length_a   1.000
_cell.length_b   1.000
_cell.length_c   1.000
_cell.angle_alpha   90.00
_cell.angle_beta   90.00
_cell.angle_gamma   90.00
#
_symmetry.space_group_name_H-M   'P 1'
#
loop_
_entity.id
_entity.type
_entity.pdbx_description
1 polymer ?
#
loop_
_entity_poly.entity_id
_entity_poly.type
_entity_poly.pdbx_seq_one_letter_code
_entity_poly.pdbx_strand_id
1 'polypeptide(L)'
;MASRMWVKKKFLTFWYSASTMEKHIDDLEALVIQTEGAGCCPDEEDICATLLRSLPASFEGLVQAFRMSVMKFTYGDVISRVLAEDICQKEAGRIEEETA
;
A
#
# COMPACT_ATOMS: atom_id res chain seq x y z
N MET A 1 8.19 -10.72 24.47
CA MET A 1 6.93 -9.96 24.23
C MET A 1 7.15 -8.61 23.53
N ALA A 2 8.28 -7.91 23.75
CA ALA A 2 8.56 -6.63 23.09
C ALA A 2 8.60 -6.69 21.55
N SER A 3 9.16 -7.76 20.99
CA SER A 3 9.23 -7.97 19.53
C SER A 3 7.84 -8.00 18.88
N ARG A 4 6.92 -8.83 19.40
CA ARG A 4 5.57 -8.98 18.85
C ARG A 4 4.74 -7.70 18.90
N MET A 5 4.75 -6.97 20.01
CA MET A 5 4.03 -5.69 20.14
C MET A 5 4.62 -4.60 19.24
N TRP A 6 5.95 -4.57 19.10
CA TRP A 6 6.63 -3.59 18.25
C TRP A 6 6.30 -3.80 16.77
N VAL A 7 6.34 -5.03 16.27
CA VAL A 7 6.02 -5.30 14.85
C VAL A 7 4.54 -5.01 14.55
N LYS A 8 3.60 -5.40 15.44
CA LYS A 8 2.17 -5.03 15.30
C LYS A 8 1.97 -3.52 15.23
N LYS A 9 2.65 -2.77 16.10
CA LYS A 9 2.56 -1.30 16.09
C LYS A 9 3.10 -0.74 14.77
N LYS A 10 4.23 -1.26 14.29
CA LYS A 10 4.85 -0.85 13.02
C LYS A 10 3.93 -1.12 11.82
N PHE A 11 3.23 -2.25 11.79
CA PHE A 11 2.25 -2.58 10.77
C PHE A 11 1.05 -1.62 10.78
N LEU A 12 0.52 -1.30 11.96
CA LEU A 12 -0.60 -0.34 12.10
C LEU A 12 -0.20 1.11 11.82
N THR A 13 1.07 1.48 12.01
CA THR A 13 1.59 2.82 11.70
C THR A 13 2.29 2.88 10.35
N PHE A 14 2.20 1.82 9.53
CA PHE A 14 2.79 1.82 8.20
C PHE A 14 2.15 2.91 7.35
N TRP A 15 2.97 3.73 6.73
CA TRP A 15 2.59 4.90 5.93
C TRP A 15 3.58 5.07 4.79
N TYR A 16 3.13 5.65 3.68
CA TYR A 16 3.97 5.94 2.53
C TYR A 16 5.11 6.90 2.88
N SER A 17 6.32 6.37 2.98
CA SER A 17 7.55 7.14 3.22
C SER A 17 8.66 6.86 2.20
N ALA A 18 8.39 5.98 1.23
CA ALA A 18 9.37 5.58 0.23
C ALA A 18 9.46 6.60 -0.92
N SER A 19 10.58 6.55 -1.63
CA SER A 19 10.82 7.36 -2.83
C SER A 19 9.99 6.90 -4.05
N THR A 20 9.59 5.62 -4.08
CA THR A 20 8.81 5.02 -5.17
C THR A 20 7.76 4.07 -4.61
N MET A 21 6.67 3.88 -5.36
CA MET A 21 5.58 2.97 -4.98
C MET A 21 6.05 1.51 -4.91
N GLU A 22 6.92 1.07 -5.82
CA GLU A 22 7.51 -0.27 -5.78
C GLU A 22 8.27 -0.52 -4.47
N LYS A 23 9.09 0.44 -4.04
CA LYS A 23 9.84 0.33 -2.79
C LYS A 23 8.93 0.34 -1.56
N HIS A 24 7.82 1.08 -1.63
CA HIS A 24 6.80 1.06 -0.58
C HIS A 24 6.14 -0.33 -0.45
N ILE A 25 5.88 -1.00 -1.57
CA ILE A 25 5.35 -2.37 -1.60
C ILE A 25 6.38 -3.36 -1.04
N ASP A 26 7.64 -3.27 -1.46
CA ASP A 26 8.73 -4.10 -0.93
C ASP A 26 8.89 -3.94 0.60
N ASP A 27 8.81 -2.70 1.10
CA ASP A 27 8.89 -2.40 2.53
C ASP A 27 7.71 -3.03 3.32
N LEU A 28 6.52 -3.10 2.71
CA LEU A 28 5.37 -3.77 3.30
C LEU A 28 5.57 -5.29 3.32
N GLU A 29 6.04 -5.91 2.23
CA GLU A 29 6.32 -7.35 2.18
C GLU A 29 7.39 -7.75 3.20
N ALA A 30 8.46 -6.97 3.32
CA ALA A 30 9.48 -7.17 4.34
C ALA A 30 8.92 -7.04 5.76
N LEU A 31 7.91 -6.19 5.97
CA LEU A 31 7.22 -6.05 7.25
C LEU A 31 6.33 -7.27 7.54
N VAL A 32 5.65 -7.81 6.52
CA VAL A 32 4.82 -9.03 6.63
C VAL A 32 5.67 -10.22 7.08
N ILE A 33 6.82 -10.43 6.43
CA ILE A 33 7.76 -11.51 6.79
C ILE A 33 8.25 -11.36 8.24
N GLN A 34 8.50 -10.13 8.69
CA GLN A 34 8.87 -9.85 10.08
C GLN A 34 7.73 -10.13 11.06
N THR A 35 6.47 -9.81 10.71
CA THR A 35 5.31 -10.18 11.53
C THR A 35 5.18 -11.69 11.65
N GLU A 36 5.34 -12.42 10.56
CA GLU A 36 5.23 -13.88 10.54
C GLU A 36 6.31 -14.52 11.41
N GLY A 37 7.56 -14.07 11.29
CA GLY A 37 8.66 -14.49 12.16
C GLY A 37 8.44 -14.18 13.64
N ALA A 38 7.59 -13.20 13.96
CA ALA A 38 7.19 -12.86 15.33
C ALA A 38 5.93 -13.61 15.84
N GLY A 39 5.39 -14.56 15.05
CA GLY A 39 4.18 -15.31 15.36
C GLY A 39 2.89 -14.50 15.17
N CYS A 40 2.91 -13.52 14.28
CA CYS A 40 1.74 -12.79 13.80
C CYS A 40 1.60 -13.02 12.29
N CYS A 41 0.61 -13.79 11.87
CA CYS A 41 0.33 -13.95 10.44
C CYS A 41 -0.86 -13.04 10.10
N PRO A 42 -0.63 -11.85 9.52
CA PRO A 42 -1.72 -11.06 8.95
C PRO A 42 -2.32 -11.83 7.77
N ASP A 43 -3.64 -11.77 7.62
CA ASP A 43 -4.29 -12.31 6.43
C ASP A 43 -4.11 -11.38 5.23
N GLU A 44 -4.42 -11.87 4.04
CA GLU A 44 -4.27 -11.11 2.79
C GLU A 44 -5.13 -9.84 2.79
N GLU A 45 -6.33 -9.89 3.41
CA GLU A 45 -7.23 -8.74 3.53
C GLU A 45 -6.61 -7.66 4.43
N ASP A 46 -6.00 -8.03 5.56
CA ASP A 46 -5.25 -7.15 6.46
C ASP A 46 -4.06 -6.48 5.75
N ILE A 47 -3.34 -7.23 4.91
CA ILE A 47 -2.21 -6.71 4.12
C ILE A 47 -2.72 -5.71 3.09
N CYS A 48 -3.78 -6.05 2.35
CA CYS A 48 -4.41 -5.15 1.38
C CYS A 48 -4.94 -3.87 2.05
N ALA A 49 -5.64 -3.99 3.18
CA ALA A 49 -6.16 -2.86 3.93
C ALA A 49 -5.02 -1.97 4.45
N THR A 50 -3.91 -2.56 4.87
CA THR A 50 -2.71 -1.83 5.31
C THR A 50 -2.06 -1.09 4.17
N LEU A 51 -1.91 -1.72 3.00
CA LEU A 51 -1.40 -1.07 1.79
C LEU A 51 -2.28 0.14 1.44
N LEU A 52 -3.59 -0.06 1.25
CA LEU A 52 -4.53 1.00 0.89
C LEU A 52 -4.57 2.16 1.90
N ARG A 53 -4.49 1.85 3.21
CA ARG A 53 -4.43 2.87 4.28
C ARG A 53 -3.13 3.66 4.25
N SER A 54 -2.02 3.03 3.85
CA SER A 54 -0.70 3.65 3.86
C SER A 54 -0.46 4.58 2.68
N LEU A 55 -1.26 4.46 1.60
CA LEU A 55 -1.11 5.27 0.39
C LEU A 55 -1.30 6.77 0.67
N PRO A 56 -0.61 7.65 -0.10
CA PRO A 56 -0.79 9.09 0.03
C PRO A 56 -2.18 9.54 -0.46
N ALA A 57 -2.60 10.73 -0.05
CA ALA A 57 -3.92 11.28 -0.36
C ALA A 57 -4.21 11.38 -1.87
N SER A 58 -3.20 11.48 -2.73
CA SER A 58 -3.38 11.47 -4.18
C SER A 58 -4.00 10.16 -4.70
N PHE A 59 -3.93 9.06 -3.95
CA PHE A 59 -4.54 7.78 -4.31
C PHE A 59 -5.92 7.58 -3.66
N GLU A 60 -6.49 8.60 -3.00
CA GLU A 60 -7.79 8.47 -2.31
C GLU A 60 -8.90 8.01 -3.26
N GLY A 61 -8.91 8.47 -4.51
CA GLY A 61 -9.85 8.01 -5.54
C GLY A 61 -9.77 6.51 -5.80
N LEU A 62 -8.55 5.98 -5.90
CA LEU A 62 -8.31 4.53 -6.03
C LEU A 62 -8.78 3.77 -4.78
N VAL A 63 -8.46 4.27 -3.60
CA VAL A 63 -8.90 3.67 -2.32
C VAL A 63 -10.44 3.63 -2.23
N GLN A 64 -11.12 4.68 -2.65
CA GLN A 64 -12.58 4.71 -2.72
C GLN A 64 -13.12 3.70 -3.73
N ALA A 65 -12.50 3.56 -4.90
CA ALA A 65 -12.90 2.55 -5.89
C ALA A 65 -12.80 1.12 -5.34
N PHE A 66 -11.76 0.81 -4.55
CA PHE A 66 -11.66 -0.47 -3.85
C PHE A 66 -12.76 -0.65 -2.80
N ARG A 67 -13.07 0.39 -2.02
CA ARG A 67 -14.13 0.33 -0.98
C ARG A 67 -15.53 0.16 -1.56
N MET A 68 -15.80 0.79 -2.71
CA MET A 68 -17.11 0.72 -3.37
C MET A 68 -17.28 -0.53 -4.22
N SER A 69 -16.19 -1.21 -4.54
CA SER A 69 -16.24 -2.44 -5.33
C SER A 69 -16.82 -3.60 -4.52
N VAL A 70 -17.72 -4.35 -5.17
CA VAL A 70 -18.32 -5.58 -4.65
C VAL A 70 -17.48 -6.82 -4.97
N MET A 71 -16.44 -6.65 -5.80
CA MET A 71 -15.52 -7.73 -6.17
C MET A 71 -14.48 -7.96 -5.08
N LYS A 72 -14.16 -9.23 -4.82
CA LYS A 72 -12.98 -9.60 -4.05
C LYS A 72 -11.73 -9.34 -4.88
N PHE A 73 -10.73 -8.76 -4.26
CA PHE A 73 -9.43 -8.51 -4.86
C PHE A 73 -8.38 -9.34 -4.14
N THR A 74 -7.43 -9.86 -4.90
CA THR A 74 -6.20 -10.43 -4.35
C THR A 74 -5.18 -9.31 -4.10
N TYR A 75 -4.17 -9.60 -3.29
CA TYR A 75 -3.06 -8.68 -3.07
C TYR A 75 -2.37 -8.27 -4.38
N GLY A 76 -2.25 -9.21 -5.33
CA GLY A 76 -1.70 -8.93 -6.66
C GLY A 76 -2.56 -7.98 -7.50
N ASP A 77 -3.89 -8.06 -7.38
CA ASP A 77 -4.80 -7.12 -8.05
C ASP A 77 -4.66 -5.71 -7.48
N VAL A 78 -4.51 -5.60 -6.15
CA VAL A 78 -4.32 -4.32 -5.46
C VAL A 78 -3.00 -3.68 -5.90
N ILE A 79 -1.90 -4.43 -5.86
CA ILE A 79 -0.58 -3.95 -6.32
C ILE A 79 -0.66 -3.46 -7.76
N SER A 80 -1.23 -4.28 -8.66
CA SER A 80 -1.27 -3.97 -10.09
C SER A 80 -2.01 -2.66 -10.37
N ARG A 81 -3.12 -2.42 -9.68
CA ARG A 81 -3.88 -1.17 -9.80
C ARG A 81 -3.18 0.02 -9.16
N VAL A 82 -2.53 -0.17 -8.02
CA VAL A 82 -1.75 0.88 -7.35
C VAL A 82 -0.57 1.31 -8.23
N LEU A 83 0.14 0.38 -8.86
CA LEU A 83 1.23 0.68 -9.79
C LEU A 83 0.73 1.35 -11.08
N ALA A 84 -0.41 0.89 -11.63
CA ALA A 84 -1.01 1.54 -12.79
C ALA A 84 -1.39 3.01 -12.48
N GLU A 85 -1.99 3.25 -11.31
CA GLU A 85 -2.32 4.61 -10.85
C GLU A 85 -1.06 5.47 -10.64
N ASP A 86 0.02 4.92 -10.07
CA ASP A 86 1.30 5.65 -9.91
C ASP A 86 1.88 6.09 -11.26
N ILE A 87 1.80 5.23 -12.29
CA ILE A 87 2.22 5.57 -13.66
C ILE A 87 1.32 6.69 -14.23
N CYS A 88 0.00 6.55 -14.10
CA CYS A 88 -0.93 7.56 -14.59
C CYS A 88 -0.74 8.93 -13.91
N GLN A 89 -0.48 8.96 -12.59
CA GLN A 89 -0.22 10.22 -11.87
C GLN A 89 1.09 10.88 -12.32
N LYS A 90 2.13 10.09 -12.60
CA LYS A 90 3.39 10.61 -13.16
C LYS A 90 3.22 11.19 -14.56
N GLU A 91 2.39 10.56 -15.40
CA GLU A 91 2.06 11.08 -16.73
C GLU A 91 1.21 12.35 -16.65
N ALA A 92 0.21 12.40 -15.76
CA ALA A 92 -0.64 13.57 -15.57
C ALA A 92 0.14 14.81 -15.11
N GLY A 93 1.10 14.65 -14.19
CA GLY A 93 1.95 15.76 -13.75
C GLY A 93 2.86 16.32 -14.85
N ARG A 94 3.14 15.54 -15.90
CA ARG A 94 3.98 15.99 -17.04
C ARG A 94 3.22 16.89 -18.01
N ILE A 95 1.89 16.74 -18.10
CA ILE A 95 1.05 17.52 -19.03
C ILE A 95 0.82 18.94 -18.50
N GLU A 96 0.77 19.13 -17.18
CA GLU A 96 0.62 20.47 -16.57
C GLU A 96 1.90 21.32 -16.68
N GLU A 97 3.09 20.72 -16.76
CA GLU A 97 4.36 21.47 -16.86
C GLU A 97 4.64 22.00 -18.28
N GLU A 98 4.17 21.32 -19.34
CA GLU A 98 4.36 21.78 -20.74
C GLU A 98 3.38 22.87 -21.20
N THR A 99 2.43 23.27 -20.34
CA THR A 99 1.40 24.28 -20.70
C THR A 99 1.45 25.57 -19.85
N ALA A 100 2.45 25.73 -18.99
CA ALA A 100 2.64 26.89 -18.12
C ALA A 100 3.60 27.94 -18.69
#